data_AF-A0A1A3MZS4-F1
#
_entry.id   AF-A0A1A3MZS4-F1
#
_cell.length_a   1.000
_cell.length_b   1.000
_cell.length_c   1.000
_cell.angle_alpha   90.00
_cell.angle_beta   90.00
_cell.angle_gamma   90.00
#
_symmetry.space_group_name_H-M   'P 1'
#
loop_
_entity.id
_entity.type
_entity.pdbx_description
1 polymer ?
#
loop_
_entity_poly.entity_id
_entity_poly.type
_entity_poly.pdbx_seq_one_letter_code
_entity_poly.pdbx_strand_id
1 'polypeptide(L)'
;MPRAPDTPFLRDNTVVYLHPTDPEAQLVGGRHPGEPRFRVDVTAFDAALSTAGKEQLAADVHAAVCAAADIDPGGPRAYHVWTLIHEIPEGNWAGAGRVVYRRHVQDLTDES
;
A
#
# COMPACT_ATOMS: atom_id res chain seq x y z
N MET A 1 -3.43 11.61 -13.45
CA MET A 1 -4.77 11.65 -12.82
C MET A 1 -4.58 11.98 -11.34
N PRO A 2 -5.52 12.68 -10.70
CA PRO A 2 -5.35 13.05 -9.29
C PRO A 2 -5.42 11.79 -8.42
N ARG A 3 -4.87 11.94 -7.20
CA ARG A 3 -4.92 10.99 -6.08
C ARG A 3 -6.33 10.39 -5.93
N ALA A 4 -6.42 9.16 -5.42
CA ALA A 4 -7.71 8.60 -5.02
C ALA A 4 -8.43 9.61 -4.09
N PRO A 5 -9.74 9.83 -4.27
CA PRO A 5 -10.46 10.85 -3.51
C PRO A 5 -10.42 10.52 -2.02
N ASP A 6 -10.28 11.55 -1.19
CA ASP A 6 -10.21 11.40 0.25
C ASP A 6 -11.61 11.53 0.85
N THR A 7 -12.38 10.43 0.83
CA THR A 7 -13.77 10.40 1.30
C THR A 7 -13.90 9.64 2.63
N PRO A 8 -14.92 9.95 3.46
CA PRO A 8 -15.18 9.19 4.68
C PRO A 8 -15.32 7.68 4.40
N PHE A 9 -16.02 7.32 3.32
CA PHE A 9 -16.17 5.92 2.92
C PHE A 9 -14.81 5.23 2.70
N LEU A 10 -13.89 5.85 1.96
CA LEU A 10 -12.58 5.27 1.69
C LEU A 10 -11.70 5.22 2.96
N ARG A 11 -11.78 6.22 3.83
CA ARG A 11 -11.07 6.21 5.13
C ARG A 11 -11.54 5.07 6.03
N ASP A 12 -12.85 4.85 6.12
CA ASP A 12 -13.43 3.79 6.96
C ASP A 12 -13.16 2.38 6.42
N ASN A 13 -12.88 2.25 5.11
CA ASN A 13 -12.67 0.94 4.46
C ASN A 13 -11.21 0.65 4.07
N THR A 14 -10.29 1.61 4.25
CA THR A 14 -8.85 1.36 4.04
C THR A 14 -8.27 0.71 5.28
N VAL A 15 -7.86 -0.55 5.17
CA VAL A 15 -7.33 -1.33 6.29
C VAL A 15 -5.84 -1.59 6.10
N VAL A 16 -5.07 -1.40 7.17
CA VAL A 16 -3.64 -1.76 7.22
C VAL A 16 -3.45 -2.80 8.30
N TYR A 17 -2.81 -3.92 7.94
CA TYR A 17 -2.42 -4.96 8.88
C TYR A 17 -0.92 -4.88 9.14
N LEU A 18 -0.53 -5.03 10.41
CA LEU A 18 0.87 -5.13 10.80
C LEU A 18 1.22 -6.61 11.04
N HIS A 19 2.17 -7.13 10.28
CA HIS A 19 2.65 -8.50 10.39
C HIS A 19 4.11 -8.50 10.84
N PRO A 20 4.39 -8.42 12.16
CA PRO A 20 5.75 -8.51 12.65
C PRO A 20 6.32 -9.90 12.36
N THR A 21 7.56 -9.94 11.89
CA THR A 21 8.32 -11.17 11.70
C THR A 21 9.40 -11.30 12.76
N ASP A 22 9.72 -12.53 13.16
CA ASP A 22 10.95 -12.79 13.92
C ASP A 22 12.15 -12.26 13.11
N PRO A 23 13.01 -11.40 13.68
CA PRO A 23 14.22 -10.95 13.01
C PRO A 23 15.04 -12.09 12.43
N GLU A 24 15.19 -13.22 13.14
CA GLU A 24 16.00 -14.34 12.65
C GLU A 24 15.33 -15.11 11.48
N ALA A 25 14.05 -14.88 11.22
CA ALA A 25 13.32 -15.46 10.09
C ALA A 25 13.50 -14.69 8.78
N GLN A 26 14.17 -13.52 8.79
CA GLN A 26 14.45 -12.74 7.59
C GLN A 26 15.91 -12.91 7.17
N LEU A 27 16.18 -13.13 5.88
CA LEU A 27 17.54 -13.11 5.34
C LEU A 27 17.65 -12.06 4.23
N VAL A 28 18.77 -11.33 4.22
CA VAL A 28 19.04 -10.28 3.23
C VAL A 28 20.21 -10.73 2.35
N GLY A 29 19.89 -11.19 1.14
CA GLY A 29 20.90 -11.75 0.24
C GLY A 29 21.64 -12.95 0.86
N GLY A 30 20.91 -13.78 1.63
CA GLY A 30 21.44 -14.97 2.30
C GLY A 30 22.18 -14.72 3.62
N ARG A 31 22.16 -13.49 4.15
CA ARG A 31 22.79 -13.13 5.44
C ARG A 31 21.73 -12.79 6.49
N HIS A 32 22.07 -12.89 7.77
CA HIS A 32 21.24 -12.39 8.85
C HIS A 32 20.81 -10.93 8.59
N PRO A 33 19.59 -10.56 8.96
CA PRO A 33 19.11 -9.21 8.74
C PRO A 33 19.80 -8.31 9.76
N GLY A 34 20.38 -7.22 9.29
CA GLY A 34 20.86 -6.15 10.17
C GLY A 34 19.68 -5.29 10.62
N GLU A 35 19.71 -4.02 10.26
CA GLU A 35 18.62 -3.08 10.53
C GLU A 35 17.27 -3.54 9.92
N PRO A 36 16.13 -3.24 10.57
CA PRO A 36 14.80 -3.63 10.12
C PRO A 36 14.49 -3.24 8.67
N ARG A 37 13.66 -4.05 8.02
CA ARG A 37 13.13 -3.83 6.67
C ARG A 37 11.62 -3.92 6.67
N PHE A 38 11.00 -3.07 5.88
CA PHE A 38 9.56 -2.91 5.81
C PHE A 38 9.08 -3.26 4.40
N ARG A 39 8.10 -4.14 4.32
CA ARG A 39 7.38 -4.41 3.07
C ARG A 39 5.93 -4.01 3.26
N VAL A 40 5.50 -3.03 2.47
CA VAL A 40 4.10 -2.60 2.38
C VAL A 40 3.52 -3.28 1.15
N ASP A 41 2.59 -4.19 1.38
CA ASP A 41 1.89 -4.93 0.34
C ASP A 41 0.50 -4.31 0.15
N VAL A 42 0.30 -3.65 -0.98
CA VAL A 42 -0.92 -2.91 -1.30
C VAL A 42 -1.73 -3.68 -2.32
N THR A 43 -2.99 -3.92 -2.01
CA THR A 43 -3.96 -4.49 -2.93
C THR A 43 -4.88 -3.37 -3.45
N ALA A 44 -5.00 -3.23 -4.77
CA ALA A 44 -5.83 -2.23 -5.43
C ALA A 44 -6.70 -2.85 -6.52
N PHE A 45 -7.81 -2.21 -6.89
CA PHE A 45 -8.59 -2.64 -8.04
C PHE A 45 -7.74 -2.50 -9.31
N ASP A 46 -7.92 -3.43 -10.25
CA ASP A 46 -7.27 -3.34 -11.55
C ASP A 46 -7.56 -2.01 -12.26
N ALA A 47 -6.52 -1.47 -12.88
CA ALA A 47 -6.47 -0.17 -13.54
C ALA A 47 -6.96 1.02 -12.68
N ALA A 48 -7.08 0.87 -11.36
CA ALA A 48 -7.52 1.96 -10.48
C ALA A 48 -6.49 3.08 -10.38
N LEU A 49 -5.20 2.73 -10.48
CA LEU A 49 -4.10 3.67 -10.42
C LEU A 49 -3.44 3.81 -11.80
N SER A 50 -3.40 5.04 -12.32
CA SER A 50 -2.48 5.38 -13.41
C SER A 50 -1.02 5.18 -13.00
N THR A 51 -0.09 5.12 -13.96
CA THR A 51 1.36 5.05 -13.68
C THR A 51 1.82 6.11 -12.70
N ALA A 52 1.48 7.39 -12.95
CA ALA A 52 1.80 8.49 -12.04
C ALA A 52 1.14 8.33 -10.65
N GLY A 53 -0.04 7.72 -10.58
CA GLY A 53 -0.70 7.41 -9.30
C GLY A 53 0.03 6.31 -8.52
N LYS A 54 0.58 5.31 -9.20
CA LYS A 54 1.42 4.27 -8.57
C LYS A 54 2.73 4.85 -8.05
N GLU A 55 3.37 5.72 -8.83
CA GLU A 55 4.58 6.44 -8.42
C GLU A 55 4.34 7.31 -7.18
N GLN A 56 3.25 8.09 -7.17
CA GLN A 56 2.90 8.91 -6.02
C GLN A 56 2.56 8.06 -4.78
N LEU A 57 1.78 6.99 -4.95
CA LEU A 57 1.47 6.07 -3.84
C LEU A 57 2.76 5.46 -3.25
N ALA A 58 3.69 5.03 -4.10
CA ALA A 58 4.96 4.50 -3.63
C ALA A 58 5.77 5.55 -2.85
N ALA A 59 5.81 6.80 -3.32
CA ALA A 59 6.47 7.90 -2.63
C ALA A 59 5.82 8.22 -1.27
N ASP A 60 4.48 8.29 -1.22
CA ASP A 60 3.73 8.58 0.01
C ASP A 60 3.93 7.49 1.06
N VAL A 61 3.86 6.21 0.65
CA VAL A 61 4.12 5.07 1.53
C VAL A 61 5.56 5.09 2.05
N HIS A 62 6.53 5.35 1.17
CA HIS A 62 7.94 5.46 1.55
C HIS A 62 8.15 6.52 2.62
N ALA A 63 7.61 7.72 2.42
CA ALA A 63 7.70 8.82 3.36
C ALA A 63 7.05 8.48 4.70
N ALA A 64 5.85 7.87 4.69
CA ALA A 64 5.13 7.49 5.91
C ALA A 64 5.90 6.45 6.74
N VAL A 65 6.44 5.41 6.09
CA VAL A 65 7.23 4.38 6.78
C VAL A 65 8.54 4.96 7.30
N CYS A 66 9.24 5.76 6.51
CA CYS A 66 10.49 6.39 6.94
C CYS A 66 10.28 7.28 8.16
N ALA A 67 9.22 8.10 8.16
CA ALA A 67 8.86 8.93 9.31
C ALA A 67 8.52 8.09 10.55
N ALA A 68 7.77 7.00 10.39
CA ALA A 68 7.38 6.13 11.50
C ALA A 68 8.54 5.30 12.08
N ALA A 69 9.51 4.92 11.25
CA ALA A 69 10.64 4.07 11.60
C ALA A 69 11.95 4.84 11.88
N ASP A 70 11.89 6.17 11.90
CA ASP A 70 13.05 7.06 12.06
C ASP A 70 14.18 6.75 11.06
N ILE A 71 13.81 6.63 9.78
CA ILE A 71 14.72 6.40 8.66
C ILE A 71 14.86 7.68 7.86
N ASP A 72 16.09 8.09 7.55
CA ASP A 72 16.35 9.13 6.56
C ASP A 72 15.86 8.68 5.17
N PRO A 73 14.84 9.34 4.57
CA PRO A 73 14.25 8.91 3.32
C PRO A 73 15.20 9.03 2.10
N GLY A 74 16.29 9.80 2.21
CA GLY A 74 17.33 9.91 1.18
C GLY A 74 18.60 9.11 1.48
N GLY A 75 18.67 8.50 2.66
CA GLY A 75 19.87 7.80 3.14
C GLY A 75 19.96 6.35 2.65
N PRO A 76 21.06 5.63 2.96
CA PRO A 76 21.25 4.25 2.55
C PRO A 76 20.14 3.29 3.01
N ARG A 77 19.53 3.57 4.17
CA ARG A 77 18.43 2.77 4.74
C ARG A 77 17.10 3.01 4.03
N ALA A 78 16.97 3.98 3.12
CA ALA A 78 15.76 4.17 2.32
C ALA A 78 15.37 2.89 1.54
N TYR A 79 16.37 2.14 1.03
CA TYR A 79 16.16 0.85 0.36
C TYR A 79 15.74 -0.31 1.30
N HIS A 80 15.48 -0.03 2.58
CA HIS A 80 14.87 -0.99 3.50
C HIS A 80 13.34 -0.96 3.44
N VAL A 81 12.76 0.04 2.77
CA VAL A 81 11.32 0.19 2.59
C VAL A 81 10.95 -0.21 1.16
N TRP A 82 9.99 -1.14 1.03
CA TRP A 82 9.52 -1.64 -0.26
C TRP A 82 8.00 -1.58 -0.33
N THR A 83 7.47 -1.00 -1.40
CA THR A 83 6.03 -0.98 -1.70
C THR A 83 5.76 -1.91 -2.87
N LEU A 84 4.94 -2.93 -2.66
CA LEU A 84 4.44 -3.82 -3.71
C LEU A 84 2.97 -3.50 -3.97
N ILE A 85 2.60 -3.31 -5.23
CA ILE A 85 1.22 -3.01 -5.64
C ILE A 85 0.70 -4.19 -6.44
N HIS A 86 -0.35 -4.83 -5.93
CA HIS A 86 -1.08 -5.90 -6.61
C HIS A 86 -2.44 -5.40 -7.06
N GLU A 87 -2.68 -5.48 -8.35
CA GLU A 87 -3.94 -5.11 -8.97
C GLU A 87 -4.81 -6.36 -9.12
N ILE A 88 -5.99 -6.33 -8.50
CA ILE A 88 -6.95 -7.43 -8.52
C ILE A 88 -7.89 -7.25 -9.70
N PRO A 89 -7.95 -8.22 -10.63
CA PRO A 89 -8.88 -8.16 -11.76
C PRO A 89 -10.32 -7.95 -11.30
N GLU A 90 -11.10 -7.21 -12.08
CA GLU A 90 -12.51 -6.98 -11.79
C GLU A 90 -13.27 -8.31 -11.65
N GLY A 91 -14.17 -8.38 -10.67
CA GLY A 91 -14.87 -9.62 -10.32
C GLY A 91 -14.23 -10.45 -9.19
N ASN A 92 -12.95 -10.22 -8.88
CA ASN A 92 -12.22 -11.01 -7.87
C ASN A 92 -12.08 -10.32 -6.50
N TRP A 93 -12.63 -9.12 -6.33
CA TRP A 93 -12.68 -8.41 -5.06
C TRP A 93 -14.10 -8.44 -4.50
N ALA A 94 -14.27 -8.98 -3.30
CA ALA A 94 -15.56 -8.99 -2.59
C ALA A 94 -15.47 -8.30 -1.22
N GLY A 95 -16.58 -7.71 -0.79
CA GLY A 95 -16.75 -7.06 0.50
C GLY A 95 -18.24 -7.07 0.88
N ALA A 96 -18.55 -7.20 2.17
CA ALA A 96 -19.93 -7.31 2.65
C ALA A 96 -20.77 -8.39 1.93
N GLY A 97 -20.15 -9.53 1.58
CA GLY A 97 -20.82 -10.67 0.94
C GLY A 97 -21.13 -10.50 -0.55
N ARG A 98 -20.66 -9.44 -1.21
CA ARG A 98 -20.86 -9.19 -2.65
C ARG A 98 -19.56 -8.85 -3.36
N VAL A 99 -19.51 -9.16 -4.65
CA VAL A 99 -18.43 -8.67 -5.52
C VAL A 99 -18.53 -7.14 -5.62
N VAL A 100 -17.43 -6.47 -5.32
CA VAL A 100 -17.30 -5.01 -5.42
C VAL A 100 -16.66 -4.71 -6.77
N TYR A 101 -17.31 -3.84 -7.52
CA TYR A 101 -16.82 -3.38 -8.82
C TYR A 101 -16.29 -1.97 -8.67
N ARG A 102 -15.26 -1.61 -9.44
CA ARG A 102 -14.62 -0.30 -9.34
C ARG A 102 -15.62 0.85 -9.53
N ARG A 103 -16.54 0.70 -10.48
CA ARG A 103 -17.62 1.68 -10.73
C ARG A 103 -18.46 1.94 -9.48
N HIS A 104 -18.76 0.91 -8.69
CA HIS A 104 -19.57 1.06 -7.47
C HIS A 104 -18.83 1.86 -6.40
N VAL A 105 -17.49 1.80 -6.39
CA VAL A 105 -16.69 2.61 -5.46
C VAL A 105 -16.61 4.06 -5.92
N GLN A 106 -16.55 4.32 -7.23
CA GLN A 106 -16.58 5.68 -7.79
C GLN A 106 -17.89 6.39 -7.47
N ASP A 107 -19.02 5.71 -7.66
CA ASP A 107 -20.33 6.25 -7.33
C ASP A 107 -20.45 6.57 -5.82
N LEU A 108 -19.84 5.76 -4.95
CA LEU A 108 -19.80 5.97 -3.50
C LEU A 108 -18.87 7.11 -3.07
N THR A 109 -17.97 7.56 -3.94
CA THR A 109 -17.08 8.71 -3.67
C THR A 109 -17.65 10.03 -4.18
N ASP A 110 -18.64 9.99 -5.08
CA ASP A 110 -19.26 11.18 -5.69
C ASP A 110 -20.47 11.71 -4.90
N GLU A 111 -21.05 10.91 -3.98
CA GLU A 111 -22.19 11.32 -3.11
C GLU A 111 -21.79 11.85 -1.71
N SER A 112 -20.51 12.08 -1.44
CA SER A 112 -19.98 12.57 -0.15
C SER A 112 -19.28 13.91 -0.24
#